data_AF-A0A7K4HC72-F1
#
_entry.id   AF-A0A7K4HC72-F1
#
_cell.length_a   1.000
_cell.length_b   1.000
_cell.length_c   1.000
_cell.angle_alpha   90.00
_cell.angle_beta   90.00
_cell.angle_gamma   90.00
#
_symmetry.space_group_name_H-M   'P 1'
#
loop_
_entity.id
_entity.type
_entity.pdbx_description
1 polymer ?
#
loop_
_entity_poly.entity_id
_entity_poly.type
_entity_poly.pdbx_seq_one_letter_code
_entity_poly.pdbx_strand_id
1 'polypeptide(L)'
;MTNVFETSQKLVVENVKEKSFNSPQNTDDLTEIKGIGPATAIKLNNAKIISFKQLADVSPEILSEIPGINLTTAYKFITGAKSILDGYQDQNSFNEENSVKEKMVEIVEHKKEAEMDEIGILEVMGLIVEEDLSQEKFQRNEEEIELTQEQWFEDKHNYSRLSASYPPMSKKFSNESVIEIEETQEHLEQPQEQSENMFNEESFMVEKPEEEDSREETSFVPKTNEIFEIDKIPKITKRRDTREETRHFIEELLKNSGYYIIPNTIDTLNPFIEKIDYLGCKLVRVSKWVNHIFLIPIKICDLEGTVLVDEAKLDYDTMAIEGRNESMSRLRHYYNNLLSTRDLAFDDIINGKYFRDFFQKYLQVNLMLEKSVENKKLFFISGQTQYKVLIEPIMLSKSPPRCMEKSLSFPYQRSTNIHVIHQPDLSLLLGFIEQKYKLIESRVTSSNTIKNYQKIDEKFRKNVRIASIPLVGYGIALSVIYFAEFFFLLRLFNSIGFAFVGIYLSILAYLYLKFYRAKKELSIKFETPYYMQNLEFSETDLLEFKDQLTTEDMAQFGYECFGKDKNFKVLEQIEKDNILNFVNAKKIEHDSSILPKSEEEKEEVVIVQKSEFSNKYLSFLED
;
A
#
# COMPACT_ATOMS: atom_id res chain seq x y z
N MET A 1 77.17 -20.63 -61.75
CA MET A 1 76.81 -20.66 -60.31
C MET A 1 75.89 -19.48 -60.10
N THR A 2 74.60 -19.77 -60.14
CA THR A 2 73.72 -19.14 -61.14
C THR A 2 72.36 -18.88 -60.51
N ASN A 3 71.92 -17.61 -60.63
CA ASN A 3 70.56 -17.17 -61.02
C ASN A 3 69.39 -17.49 -60.04
N VAL A 4 68.36 -16.65 -59.82
CA VAL A 4 67.90 -15.42 -60.48
C VAL A 4 66.71 -14.85 -59.65
N PHE A 5 66.69 -13.53 -59.51
CA PHE A 5 65.57 -12.56 -59.47
C PHE A 5 64.57 -12.42 -58.30
N GLU A 6 64.49 -11.15 -57.86
CA GLU A 6 63.33 -10.41 -57.33
C GLU A 6 62.10 -10.48 -58.26
N THR A 7 60.89 -10.26 -57.73
CA THR A 7 60.04 -9.07 -58.03
C THR A 7 58.62 -9.22 -57.42
N SER A 8 58.13 -8.09 -56.95
CA SER A 8 56.83 -7.69 -56.38
C SER A 8 55.54 -8.06 -57.15
N GLN A 9 54.39 -8.01 -56.44
CA GLN A 9 53.03 -7.48 -56.79
C GLN A 9 51.91 -8.32 -56.11
N LYS A 10 50.99 -7.78 -55.31
CA LYS A 10 49.78 -6.94 -55.57
C LYS A 10 48.49 -7.79 -55.65
N LEU A 11 47.58 -7.50 -54.71
CA LEU A 11 46.10 -7.67 -54.66
C LEU A 11 45.38 -8.55 -55.72
N VAL A 12 44.46 -9.41 -55.26
CA VAL A 12 42.98 -9.38 -55.49
C VAL A 12 42.35 -10.75 -55.15
N VAL A 13 41.37 -10.70 -54.23
CA VAL A 13 40.08 -11.43 -54.13
C VAL A 13 39.93 -12.79 -54.83
N GLU A 14 39.58 -13.82 -54.06
CA GLU A 14 38.46 -14.69 -54.44
C GLU A 14 37.76 -15.33 -53.22
N ASN A 15 36.44 -15.20 -53.21
CA ASN A 15 35.51 -15.83 -52.28
C ASN A 15 35.58 -17.35 -52.43
N VAL A 16 35.83 -18.07 -51.34
CA VAL A 16 35.42 -19.47 -51.22
C VAL A 16 34.71 -19.65 -49.89
N LYS A 17 33.38 -19.79 -49.97
CA LYS A 17 32.58 -20.49 -48.97
C LYS A 17 33.15 -21.89 -48.87
N GLU A 18 33.71 -22.25 -47.73
CA GLU A 18 33.81 -23.65 -47.35
C GLU A 18 33.55 -23.83 -45.87
N LYS A 19 32.67 -24.80 -45.63
CA LYS A 19 31.99 -25.11 -44.40
C LYS A 19 32.76 -26.21 -43.71
N SER A 20 32.97 -26.00 -42.40
CA SER A 20 33.20 -26.99 -41.34
C SER A 20 34.48 -27.84 -41.41
N PHE A 21 35.20 -27.92 -40.28
CA PHE A 21 35.28 -29.18 -39.52
C PHE A 21 35.77 -28.91 -38.07
N ASN A 22 35.05 -29.51 -37.10
CA ASN A 22 35.37 -29.78 -35.69
C ASN A 22 35.34 -28.65 -34.64
N SER A 23 34.16 -28.43 -34.04
CA SER A 23 34.00 -27.71 -32.76
C SER A 23 33.54 -28.67 -31.63
N PRO A 24 34.12 -28.57 -30.43
CA PRO A 24 33.55 -29.20 -29.24
C PRO A 24 32.35 -28.36 -28.72
N GLN A 25 31.20 -29.05 -28.63
CA GLN A 25 30.08 -28.93 -27.69
C GLN A 25 29.68 -27.57 -27.08
N ASN A 26 28.42 -27.18 -27.38
CA ASN A 26 27.53 -26.22 -26.69
C ASN A 26 28.03 -24.78 -26.50
N THR A 27 28.16 -24.04 -27.60
CA THR A 27 28.11 -22.58 -27.57
C THR A 27 26.67 -22.11 -27.80
N ASP A 28 26.08 -21.43 -26.83
CA ASP A 28 24.74 -20.84 -26.99
C ASP A 28 24.81 -19.58 -27.87
N ASP A 29 23.74 -19.29 -28.61
CA ASP A 29 23.64 -18.04 -29.36
C ASP A 29 23.25 -16.88 -28.44
N LEU A 30 24.25 -16.18 -27.91
CA LEU A 30 24.03 -15.03 -27.03
C LEU A 30 23.25 -13.88 -27.68
N THR A 31 23.08 -13.87 -29.02
CA THR A 31 22.30 -12.83 -29.71
C THR A 31 20.79 -12.95 -29.49
N GLU A 32 20.32 -14.06 -28.91
CA GLU A 32 18.93 -14.23 -28.47
C GLU A 32 18.54 -13.27 -27.33
N ILE A 33 19.52 -12.80 -26.54
CA ILE A 33 19.27 -11.83 -25.47
C ILE A 33 19.12 -10.43 -26.07
N LYS A 34 17.94 -9.84 -25.89
CA LYS A 34 17.63 -8.48 -26.37
C LYS A 34 18.66 -7.46 -25.86
N GLY A 35 19.41 -6.88 -26.79
CA GLY A 35 20.48 -5.92 -26.51
C GLY A 35 21.89 -6.45 -26.76
N ILE A 36 22.06 -7.76 -26.97
CA ILE A 36 23.32 -8.37 -27.40
C ILE A 36 23.31 -8.47 -28.94
N GLY A 37 23.94 -7.52 -29.60
CA GLY A 37 24.20 -7.61 -31.05
C GLY A 37 25.40 -8.51 -31.38
N PRO A 38 25.61 -8.85 -32.67
CA PRO A 38 26.72 -9.73 -33.09
C PRO A 38 28.10 -9.24 -32.62
N ALA A 39 28.34 -7.92 -32.64
CA ALA A 39 29.59 -7.34 -32.17
C ALA A 39 29.80 -7.54 -30.65
N THR A 40 28.73 -7.49 -29.87
CA THR A 40 28.78 -7.71 -28.42
C THR A 40 28.94 -9.18 -28.08
N ALA A 41 28.27 -10.07 -28.82
CA ALA A 41 28.43 -11.51 -28.68
C ALA A 41 29.88 -11.96 -28.92
N ILE A 42 30.57 -11.41 -29.93
CA ILE A 42 31.99 -11.67 -30.17
C ILE A 42 32.86 -11.24 -28.98
N LYS A 43 32.56 -10.08 -28.36
CA LYS A 43 33.30 -9.61 -27.18
C LYS A 43 33.11 -10.54 -25.97
N LEU A 44 31.89 -11.02 -25.74
CA LEU A 44 31.57 -11.97 -24.67
C LEU A 44 32.28 -13.31 -24.89
N ASN A 45 32.28 -13.82 -26.13
CA ASN A 45 32.99 -15.04 -26.49
C ASN A 45 34.51 -14.91 -26.29
N ASN A 46 35.10 -13.75 -26.65
CA ASN A 46 36.51 -13.46 -26.39
C ASN A 46 36.83 -13.41 -24.89
N ALA A 47 35.87 -13.01 -24.06
CA ALA A 47 35.96 -13.07 -22.60
C ALA A 47 35.67 -14.46 -22.02
N LYS A 48 35.57 -15.52 -22.85
CA LYS A 48 35.25 -16.90 -22.48
C LYS A 48 33.85 -17.10 -21.87
N ILE A 49 32.93 -16.18 -22.14
CA ILE A 49 31.50 -16.32 -21.80
C ILE A 49 30.78 -16.79 -23.06
N ILE A 50 30.51 -18.09 -23.13
CA ILE A 50 30.01 -18.76 -24.36
C ILE A 50 28.63 -19.42 -24.18
N SER A 51 28.03 -19.33 -23.00
CA SER A 51 26.72 -19.93 -22.68
C SER A 51 25.85 -18.99 -21.85
N PHE A 52 24.53 -19.17 -21.91
CA PHE A 52 23.57 -18.42 -21.09
C PHE A 52 23.84 -18.61 -19.59
N LYS A 53 24.21 -19.84 -19.19
CA LYS A 53 24.56 -20.16 -17.80
C LYS A 53 25.76 -19.37 -17.30
N GLN A 54 26.84 -19.34 -18.07
CA GLN A 54 28.02 -18.55 -17.73
C GLN A 54 27.68 -17.07 -17.65
N LEU A 55 26.88 -16.55 -18.59
CA LEU A 55 26.49 -15.14 -18.58
C LEU A 55 25.59 -14.78 -17.38
N ALA A 56 24.75 -15.71 -16.91
CA ALA A 56 23.89 -15.54 -15.75
C ALA A 56 24.63 -15.60 -14.40
N ASP A 57 25.73 -16.35 -14.33
CA ASP A 57 26.54 -16.56 -13.12
C ASP A 57 27.64 -15.48 -12.94
N VAL A 58 27.95 -14.70 -13.98
CA VAL A 58 28.96 -13.64 -13.94
C VAL A 58 28.42 -12.40 -13.21
N SER A 59 29.25 -11.80 -12.35
CA SER A 59 28.88 -10.56 -11.65
C SER A 59 28.86 -9.35 -12.60
N PRO A 60 27.97 -8.37 -12.37
CA PRO A 60 27.86 -7.19 -13.23
C PRO A 60 29.15 -6.35 -13.28
N GLU A 61 29.93 -6.36 -12.19
CA GLU A 61 31.23 -5.67 -12.12
C GLU A 61 32.23 -6.29 -13.10
N ILE A 62 32.40 -7.61 -13.07
CA ILE A 62 33.31 -8.35 -13.97
C ILE A 62 32.89 -8.15 -15.43
N LEU A 63 31.59 -8.17 -15.69
CA LEU A 63 31.06 -8.00 -17.05
C LEU A 63 31.26 -6.56 -17.58
N SER A 64 31.28 -5.57 -16.69
CA SER A 64 31.53 -4.15 -17.03
C SER A 64 32.99 -3.82 -17.34
N GLU A 65 33.94 -4.72 -17.00
CA GLU A 65 35.34 -4.57 -17.39
C GLU A 65 35.56 -4.81 -18.91
N ILE A 66 34.58 -5.42 -19.60
CA ILE A 66 34.64 -5.69 -21.03
C ILE A 66 34.41 -4.39 -21.83
N PRO A 67 35.33 -3.97 -22.72
CA PRO A 67 35.23 -2.72 -23.45
C PRO A 67 33.92 -2.54 -24.24
N GLY A 68 33.15 -1.52 -23.88
CA GLY A 68 31.88 -1.18 -24.51
C GLY A 68 30.66 -1.84 -23.86
N ILE A 69 30.80 -2.47 -22.70
CA ILE A 69 29.70 -2.90 -21.84
C ILE A 69 29.72 -2.03 -20.59
N ASN A 70 28.70 -1.18 -20.40
CA ASN A 70 28.55 -0.42 -19.14
C ASN A 70 27.81 -1.26 -18.08
N LEU A 71 27.89 -0.84 -16.82
CA LEU A 71 27.30 -1.58 -15.69
C LEU A 71 25.79 -1.84 -15.90
N THR A 72 25.03 -0.84 -16.38
CA THR A 72 23.60 -0.99 -16.68
C THR A 72 23.33 -2.01 -17.78
N THR A 73 24.18 -2.07 -18.80
CA THR A 73 24.07 -3.04 -19.91
C THR A 73 24.45 -4.43 -19.43
N ALA A 74 25.45 -4.55 -18.55
CA ALA A 74 25.81 -5.80 -17.90
C ALA A 74 24.62 -6.39 -17.12
N TYR A 75 23.93 -5.58 -16.30
CA TYR A 75 22.70 -6.01 -15.61
C TYR A 75 21.62 -6.51 -16.56
N LYS A 76 21.40 -5.81 -17.68
CA LYS A 76 20.42 -6.24 -18.70
C LYS A 76 20.79 -7.58 -19.33
N PHE A 77 22.08 -7.82 -19.61
CA PHE A 77 22.56 -9.08 -20.19
C PHE A 77 22.40 -10.24 -19.21
N ILE A 78 22.76 -10.06 -17.95
CA ILE A 78 22.61 -11.07 -16.88
C ILE A 78 21.12 -11.42 -16.69
N THR A 79 20.27 -10.40 -16.62
CA THR A 79 18.81 -10.60 -16.43
C THR A 79 18.18 -11.30 -17.64
N GLY A 80 18.57 -10.94 -18.86
CA GLY A 80 18.12 -11.60 -20.07
C GLY A 80 18.57 -13.07 -20.14
N ALA A 81 19.80 -13.36 -19.74
CA ALA A 81 20.31 -14.72 -19.67
C ALA A 81 19.54 -15.59 -18.65
N LYS A 82 19.25 -15.04 -17.45
CA LYS A 82 18.44 -15.70 -16.42
C LYS A 82 17.02 -16.01 -16.92
N SER A 83 16.37 -15.04 -17.58
CA SER A 83 15.04 -15.24 -18.14
C SER A 83 14.96 -16.36 -19.18
N ILE A 84 16.02 -16.56 -19.98
CA ILE A 84 16.08 -17.66 -20.95
C ILE A 84 16.26 -19.01 -20.23
N LEU A 85 17.15 -19.07 -19.24
CA LEU A 85 17.39 -20.29 -18.45
C LEU A 85 16.14 -20.74 -17.67
N ASP A 86 15.41 -19.78 -17.09
CA ASP A 86 14.15 -20.05 -16.38
C ASP A 86 13.09 -20.60 -17.36
N GLY A 87 13.00 -20.04 -18.57
CA GLY A 87 12.12 -20.54 -19.63
C GLY A 87 12.44 -21.96 -20.12
N TYR A 88 13.72 -22.35 -20.12
CA TYR A 88 14.14 -23.72 -20.46
C TYR A 88 13.81 -24.73 -19.35
N GLN A 89 13.83 -24.33 -18.07
CA GLN A 89 13.44 -25.22 -16.96
C GLN A 89 11.93 -25.53 -16.99
N ASP A 90 11.09 -24.55 -17.33
CA ASP A 90 9.65 -24.76 -17.46
C ASP A 90 9.31 -25.70 -18.64
N GLN A 91 10.06 -25.68 -19.74
CA GLN A 91 9.85 -26.57 -20.88
C GLN A 91 10.43 -27.99 -20.69
N ASN A 92 11.56 -28.13 -19.98
CA ASN A 92 12.12 -29.45 -19.69
C ASN A 92 11.34 -30.19 -18.59
N SER A 93 10.65 -29.49 -17.70
CA SER A 93 9.73 -30.10 -16.74
C SER A 93 8.51 -30.78 -17.39
N PHE A 94 8.15 -30.39 -18.63
CA PHE A 94 7.06 -31.00 -19.40
C PHE A 94 7.50 -32.19 -20.28
N ASN A 95 8.80 -32.34 -20.55
CA ASN A 95 9.34 -33.43 -21.39
C ASN A 95 10.05 -34.54 -20.58
N GLU A 96 10.52 -34.29 -19.35
CA GLU A 96 11.07 -35.35 -18.49
C GLU A 96 10.01 -36.28 -17.89
N GLU A 97 8.74 -35.85 -17.77
CA GLU A 97 7.64 -36.74 -17.30
C GLU A 97 7.25 -37.84 -18.31
N ASN A 98 7.64 -37.73 -19.59
CA ASN A 98 7.35 -38.72 -20.62
C ASN A 98 8.52 -39.67 -20.97
N SER A 99 9.75 -39.37 -20.53
CA SER A 99 10.94 -40.19 -20.80
C SER A 99 11.37 -41.04 -19.59
N VAL A 100 11.04 -40.60 -18.37
CA VAL A 100 11.43 -41.31 -17.13
C VAL A 100 10.48 -42.48 -16.78
N LYS A 101 9.29 -42.56 -17.38
CA LYS A 101 8.34 -43.67 -17.15
C LYS A 101 8.69 -45.00 -17.83
N GLU A 102 9.59 -45.03 -18.80
CA GLU A 102 9.99 -46.30 -19.47
C GLU A 102 11.28 -46.92 -18.93
N LYS A 103 12.09 -46.21 -18.13
CA LYS A 103 13.42 -46.71 -17.70
C LYS A 103 13.57 -46.97 -16.19
N MET A 104 12.53 -46.70 -15.40
CA MET A 104 12.57 -46.81 -13.94
C MET A 104 11.80 -48.01 -13.36
N VAL A 105 11.44 -49.01 -14.19
CA VAL A 105 10.82 -50.28 -13.74
C VAL A 105 11.85 -51.42 -13.59
N GLU A 106 13.10 -51.27 -14.02
CA GLU A 106 14.04 -52.41 -14.09
C GLU A 106 15.25 -52.35 -13.12
N ILE A 107 15.42 -51.32 -12.28
CA ILE A 107 16.67 -51.14 -11.51
C ILE A 107 16.51 -51.07 -9.96
N VAL A 108 15.30 -51.13 -9.39
CA VAL A 108 15.12 -51.00 -7.91
C VAL A 108 14.71 -52.30 -7.22
N GLU A 109 15.28 -53.44 -7.62
CA GLU A 109 15.13 -54.71 -6.87
C GLU A 109 16.43 -55.23 -6.21
N HIS A 110 17.56 -54.52 -6.29
CA HIS A 110 18.79 -55.00 -5.64
C HIS A 110 19.69 -53.90 -5.06
N LYS A 111 19.41 -53.51 -3.80
CA LYS A 111 20.37 -53.16 -2.72
C LYS A 111 19.56 -52.62 -1.53
N LYS A 112 19.17 -53.49 -0.58
CA LYS A 112 19.85 -53.75 0.71
C LYS A 112 20.13 -52.49 1.52
N GLU A 113 19.45 -52.31 2.65
CA GLU A 113 19.87 -52.89 3.95
C GLU A 113 21.29 -52.45 4.32
N ALA A 114 21.40 -51.35 5.07
CA ALA A 114 22.35 -51.17 6.17
C ALA A 114 22.04 -49.86 6.92
N GLU A 115 21.88 -50.01 8.24
CA GLU A 115 22.21 -49.05 9.31
C GLU A 115 21.24 -47.88 9.65
N MET A 116 20.34 -48.20 10.60
CA MET A 116 20.20 -47.54 11.93
C MET A 116 21.56 -47.05 12.50
N ASP A 117 21.74 -45.96 13.25
CA ASP A 117 21.00 -45.29 14.33
C ASP A 117 21.48 -43.83 14.42
N GLU A 118 20.63 -42.88 14.83
CA GLU A 118 20.90 -42.07 16.04
C GLU A 118 19.69 -41.21 16.46
N ILE A 119 19.56 -41.12 17.78
CA ILE A 119 18.45 -40.62 18.58
C ILE A 119 18.58 -39.11 18.82
N GLY A 120 17.45 -38.39 18.86
CA GLY A 120 17.36 -37.04 19.42
C GLY A 120 15.91 -36.64 19.70
N ILE A 121 15.45 -36.89 20.92
CA ILE A 121 14.11 -36.60 21.45
C ILE A 121 14.17 -35.46 22.49
N LEU A 122 13.18 -34.56 22.40
CA LEU A 122 12.69 -33.52 23.35
C LEU A 122 13.64 -32.35 23.70
N GLU A 123 13.19 -31.10 23.89
CA GLU A 123 12.10 -30.67 24.78
C GLU A 123 11.74 -29.18 24.51
N VAL A 124 10.48 -28.85 24.20
CA VAL A 124 9.89 -27.51 24.52
C VAL A 124 8.40 -27.67 24.78
N MET A 125 8.03 -27.69 26.06
CA MET A 125 6.69 -27.38 26.56
C MET A 125 6.66 -25.92 27.01
N GLY A 126 5.56 -25.21 26.76
CA GLY A 126 5.31 -23.91 27.38
C GLY A 126 4.12 -23.13 26.84
N LEU A 127 2.95 -23.38 27.46
CA LEU A 127 1.80 -22.49 27.60
C LEU A 127 0.90 -22.26 26.36
N ILE A 128 -0.13 -23.10 26.24
CA ILE A 128 -1.42 -22.71 25.64
C ILE A 128 -2.41 -22.60 26.79
N VAL A 129 -2.97 -21.41 26.96
CA VAL A 129 -4.15 -21.14 27.79
C VAL A 129 -5.36 -21.69 27.03
N GLU A 130 -6.06 -22.65 27.64
CA GLU A 130 -7.35 -23.15 27.15
C GLU A 130 -8.42 -22.08 27.37
N GLU A 131 -9.13 -21.72 26.30
CA GLU A 131 -10.32 -20.87 26.35
C GLU A 131 -11.48 -21.71 25.79
N ASP A 132 -12.53 -21.85 26.60
CA ASP A 132 -13.65 -22.77 26.42
C ASP A 132 -14.44 -22.49 25.13
N LEU A 133 -14.59 -23.52 24.29
CA LEU A 133 -15.46 -23.52 23.11
C LEU A 133 -16.84 -24.06 23.50
N SER A 134 -17.84 -23.18 23.58
CA SER A 134 -19.25 -23.55 23.61
C SER A 134 -19.73 -24.00 22.23
N GLN A 135 -20.20 -25.25 22.13
CA GLN A 135 -20.85 -25.79 20.94
C GLN A 135 -22.27 -25.25 20.81
N GLU A 136 -22.53 -24.44 19.78
CA GLU A 136 -23.88 -24.06 19.38
C GLU A 136 -24.23 -24.70 18.02
N LYS A 137 -25.39 -25.37 17.98
CA LYS A 137 -25.87 -26.16 16.84
C LYS A 137 -26.28 -25.24 15.69
N PHE A 138 -25.67 -25.44 14.52
CA PHE A 138 -26.10 -24.80 13.26
C PHE A 138 -27.21 -25.63 12.61
N GLN A 139 -28.40 -25.03 12.44
CA GLN A 139 -29.31 -25.37 11.35
C GLN A 139 -29.01 -24.41 10.19
N ARG A 140 -28.59 -24.96 9.05
CA ARG A 140 -28.35 -24.22 7.81
C ARG A 140 -29.52 -24.51 6.88
N ASN A 141 -30.32 -23.48 6.57
CA ASN A 141 -31.21 -23.50 5.42
C ASN A 141 -30.35 -23.34 4.16
N GLU A 142 -30.37 -24.35 3.31
CA GLU A 142 -29.87 -24.30 1.95
C GLU A 142 -31.01 -23.79 1.06
N GLU A 143 -30.86 -22.58 0.51
CA GLU A 143 -31.57 -22.22 -0.72
C GLU A 143 -30.57 -22.33 -1.87
N GLU A 144 -30.91 -23.18 -2.83
CA GLU A 144 -30.22 -23.38 -4.10
C GLU A 144 -30.21 -22.08 -4.90
N ILE A 145 -29.02 -21.60 -5.24
CA ILE A 145 -28.83 -20.66 -6.36
C ILE A 145 -28.05 -21.42 -7.43
N GLU A 146 -28.78 -21.86 -8.45
CA GLU A 146 -28.23 -22.46 -9.65
C GLU A 146 -27.34 -21.47 -10.42
N LEU A 147 -26.26 -22.02 -10.94
CA LEU A 147 -25.31 -21.39 -11.85
C LEU A 147 -26.01 -20.82 -13.09
N THR A 148 -25.74 -19.56 -13.43
CA THR A 148 -25.63 -19.14 -14.83
C THR A 148 -24.44 -18.20 -14.97
N GLN A 149 -23.33 -18.76 -15.42
CA GLN A 149 -22.09 -18.07 -15.76
C GLN A 149 -21.84 -18.29 -17.25
N GLU A 150 -21.35 -17.25 -17.93
CA GLU A 150 -20.97 -17.17 -19.36
C GLU A 150 -22.01 -16.58 -20.32
N GLN A 151 -22.12 -15.24 -20.27
CA GLN A 151 -22.17 -14.35 -21.43
C GLN A 151 -22.42 -12.97 -20.86
N TRP A 152 -21.41 -12.09 -20.74
CA TRP A 152 -21.55 -10.64 -20.52
C TRP A 152 -20.18 -9.97 -20.56
N PHE A 153 -19.42 -10.15 -21.65
CA PHE A 153 -18.26 -9.30 -21.92
C PHE A 153 -18.07 -9.10 -23.41
N GLU A 154 -18.90 -8.22 -23.99
CA GLU A 154 -18.45 -7.26 -25.01
C GLU A 154 -19.39 -6.06 -24.92
N ASP A 155 -19.06 -5.06 -24.11
CA ASP A 155 -19.44 -3.70 -24.47
C ASP A 155 -18.44 -2.67 -23.95
N LYS A 156 -17.88 -1.94 -24.91
CA LYS A 156 -16.97 -0.82 -24.73
C LYS A 156 -17.76 0.36 -24.17
N HIS A 157 -17.54 0.75 -22.92
CA HIS A 157 -17.94 2.08 -22.46
C HIS A 157 -16.80 2.89 -21.83
N ASN A 158 -16.67 4.08 -22.43
CA ASN A 158 -15.91 5.27 -22.06
C ASN A 158 -16.01 5.60 -20.57
N TYR A 159 -14.88 5.58 -19.86
CA TYR A 159 -14.74 6.07 -18.49
C TYR A 159 -14.25 7.54 -18.40
N SER A 160 -14.45 8.34 -19.45
CA SER A 160 -13.87 9.70 -19.54
C SER A 160 -14.84 10.85 -19.22
N ARG A 161 -15.94 10.64 -18.50
CA ARG A 161 -16.83 11.75 -18.06
C ARG A 161 -17.45 11.50 -16.68
N LEU A 162 -16.68 11.80 -15.64
CA LEU A 162 -17.22 12.34 -14.39
C LEU A 162 -16.77 13.80 -14.27
N SER A 163 -17.21 14.62 -15.22
CA SER A 163 -17.25 16.08 -15.06
C SER A 163 -18.66 16.46 -14.66
N ALA A 164 -18.76 17.19 -13.54
CA ALA A 164 -19.98 17.56 -12.85
C ALA A 164 -21.12 18.08 -13.75
N SER A 165 -22.31 17.52 -13.56
CA SER A 165 -23.57 18.24 -13.79
C SER A 165 -24.53 17.91 -12.66
N TYR A 166 -24.77 18.88 -11.78
CA TYR A 166 -25.84 18.83 -10.80
C TYR A 166 -27.19 18.67 -11.52
N PRO A 167 -28.11 17.80 -11.07
CA PRO A 167 -29.50 17.91 -11.50
C PRO A 167 -30.13 19.12 -10.78
N PRO A 168 -30.85 20.01 -11.49
CA PRO A 168 -31.55 21.11 -10.83
C PRO A 168 -32.75 20.57 -10.05
N MET A 169 -32.88 21.01 -8.80
CA MET A 169 -34.13 20.93 -8.04
C MET A 169 -35.24 21.59 -8.87
N SER A 170 -36.22 20.82 -9.31
CA SER A 170 -37.46 21.33 -9.87
C SER A 170 -38.64 21.09 -8.92
N LYS A 171 -39.57 22.04 -9.02
CA LYS A 171 -40.61 22.39 -8.05
C LYS A 171 -41.73 21.35 -7.94
N LYS A 172 -42.36 21.36 -6.77
CA LYS A 172 -43.72 20.88 -6.49
C LYS A 172 -44.66 21.04 -7.69
N PHE A 173 -45.33 19.95 -8.06
CA PHE A 173 -46.71 19.98 -8.54
C PHE A 173 -47.47 18.82 -7.88
N SER A 174 -48.51 19.20 -7.15
CA SER A 174 -49.64 18.37 -6.79
C SER A 174 -50.34 17.89 -8.06
N ASN A 175 -50.70 16.60 -8.11
CA ASN A 175 -51.99 16.18 -8.64
C ASN A 175 -52.31 14.76 -8.16
N GLU A 176 -53.51 14.66 -7.59
CA GLU A 176 -54.22 13.43 -7.29
C GLU A 176 -54.33 12.52 -8.52
N SER A 177 -54.18 11.22 -8.31
CA SER A 177 -54.99 10.25 -9.03
C SER A 177 -55.26 9.06 -8.10
N VAL A 178 -56.56 8.86 -7.89
CA VAL A 178 -57.20 7.74 -7.22
C VAL A 178 -56.97 6.48 -8.04
N ILE A 179 -56.42 5.44 -7.43
CA ILE A 179 -56.54 4.05 -7.88
C ILE A 179 -56.76 3.18 -6.65
N GLU A 180 -58.00 2.73 -6.46
CA GLU A 180 -58.37 1.55 -5.68
C GLU A 180 -57.62 0.33 -6.25
N ILE A 181 -57.12 -0.57 -5.39
CA ILE A 181 -57.17 -2.03 -5.57
C ILE A 181 -56.74 -2.72 -4.26
N GLU A 182 -57.69 -3.54 -3.79
CA GLU A 182 -57.62 -4.78 -3.01
C GLU A 182 -56.70 -4.93 -1.79
N GLU A 183 -57.38 -4.94 -0.64
CA GLU A 183 -56.97 -5.60 0.60
C GLU A 183 -56.63 -7.07 0.35
N THR A 184 -55.48 -7.52 0.84
CA THR A 184 -55.27 -8.92 1.19
C THR A 184 -54.72 -8.97 2.61
N GLN A 185 -55.57 -9.45 3.52
CA GLN A 185 -55.24 -9.73 4.91
C GLN A 185 -54.31 -10.95 4.99
N GLU A 186 -53.17 -10.81 5.66
CA GLU A 186 -52.48 -11.95 6.26
C GLU A 186 -52.26 -11.68 7.75
N HIS A 187 -52.73 -12.65 8.52
CA HIS A 187 -52.75 -12.71 9.97
C HIS A 187 -51.34 -12.79 10.57
N LEU A 188 -51.05 -11.90 11.52
CA LEU A 188 -49.97 -12.05 12.49
C LEU A 188 -50.49 -12.84 13.71
N GLU A 189 -49.89 -13.99 13.98
CA GLU A 189 -49.97 -14.66 15.29
C GLU A 189 -48.67 -14.40 16.07
N GLN A 190 -48.79 -13.68 17.19
CA GLN A 190 -47.78 -13.60 18.25
C GLN A 190 -48.22 -14.51 19.42
N PRO A 191 -47.31 -15.27 20.06
CA PRO A 191 -47.58 -15.86 21.36
C PRO A 191 -47.26 -14.85 22.47
N GLN A 192 -48.23 -14.65 23.35
CA GLN A 192 -48.08 -13.99 24.65
C GLN A 192 -47.35 -14.92 25.62
N GLU A 193 -46.38 -14.41 26.37
CA GLU A 193 -46.09 -14.90 27.72
C GLU A 193 -46.15 -13.74 28.70
N GLN A 194 -47.13 -13.86 29.60
CA GLN A 194 -47.27 -13.12 30.84
C GLN A 194 -46.27 -13.65 31.87
N SER A 195 -45.59 -12.75 32.59
CA SER A 195 -45.31 -13.00 34.00
C SER A 195 -45.32 -11.70 34.78
N GLU A 196 -45.91 -11.82 35.96
CA GLU A 196 -46.43 -10.77 36.81
C GLU A 196 -45.37 -10.19 37.77
N ASN A 197 -45.57 -8.90 38.08
CA ASN A 197 -45.49 -8.25 39.40
C ASN A 197 -44.21 -8.36 40.24
N MET A 198 -43.63 -7.20 40.63
CA MET A 198 -43.76 -6.62 42.00
C MET A 198 -42.73 -5.50 42.27
N PHE A 199 -43.23 -4.38 42.85
CA PHE A 199 -42.53 -3.38 43.70
C PHE A 199 -41.56 -2.39 43.00
N ASN A 200 -41.48 -1.09 43.32
CA ASN A 200 -42.12 -0.24 44.33
C ASN A 200 -41.98 1.23 43.85
N GLU A 201 -43.00 2.06 44.07
CA GLU A 201 -42.95 3.52 43.91
C GLU A 201 -42.25 4.16 45.12
N GLU A 202 -41.24 5.01 44.90
CA GLU A 202 -40.95 6.11 45.83
C GLU A 202 -40.64 7.38 45.02
N SER A 203 -41.51 8.36 45.27
CA SER A 203 -41.53 9.72 44.76
C SER A 203 -40.46 10.60 45.42
N PHE A 204 -39.77 11.42 44.63
CA PHE A 204 -39.17 12.65 45.13
C PHE A 204 -39.51 13.82 44.19
N MET A 205 -40.34 14.72 44.70
CA MET A 205 -40.48 16.09 44.21
C MET A 205 -39.28 16.91 44.70
N VAL A 206 -38.75 17.78 43.84
CA VAL A 206 -37.95 18.92 44.28
C VAL A 206 -38.48 20.18 43.61
N GLU A 207 -38.81 21.13 44.47
CA GLU A 207 -39.45 22.40 44.23
C GLU A 207 -38.59 23.39 43.43
N LYS A 208 -39.31 24.20 42.66
CA LYS A 208 -38.91 25.46 42.04
C LYS A 208 -38.98 26.57 43.10
N PRO A 209 -38.09 27.57 43.09
CA PRO A 209 -38.44 28.87 43.64
C PRO A 209 -38.50 29.96 42.57
N GLU A 210 -39.63 30.66 42.53
CA GLU A 210 -39.81 32.03 42.06
C GLU A 210 -39.86 32.95 43.30
N GLU A 211 -39.31 34.16 43.19
CA GLU A 211 -39.73 35.44 43.81
C GLU A 211 -38.62 36.47 43.46
N GLU A 212 -38.90 37.47 42.61
CA GLU A 212 -39.38 38.84 42.96
C GLU A 212 -38.45 39.58 43.93
N ASP A 213 -37.86 40.71 43.52
CA ASP A 213 -38.45 42.04 43.79
C ASP A 213 -37.53 43.20 43.34
N SER A 214 -38.21 44.30 43.04
CA SER A 214 -37.89 45.65 42.61
C SER A 214 -36.75 46.43 43.30
N ARG A 215 -36.18 47.42 42.56
CA ARG A 215 -35.96 48.79 43.06
C ARG A 215 -35.60 49.80 41.97
N GLU A 216 -36.24 50.96 42.10
CA GLU A 216 -36.24 52.17 41.27
C GLU A 216 -35.00 53.06 41.45
N GLU A 217 -34.75 53.84 40.39
CA GLU A 217 -34.28 55.24 40.31
C GLU A 217 -33.08 55.74 41.16
N THR A 218 -32.07 56.32 40.48
CA THR A 218 -31.88 57.79 40.47
C THR A 218 -30.80 58.24 39.47
N SER A 219 -31.10 59.41 38.90
CA SER A 219 -30.31 60.26 38.01
C SER A 219 -28.90 60.58 38.49
N PHE A 220 -27.92 60.72 37.58
CA PHE A 220 -27.05 61.91 37.52
C PHE A 220 -26.31 62.00 36.17
N VAL A 221 -26.50 63.14 35.50
CA VAL A 221 -25.73 63.59 34.32
C VAL A 221 -24.46 64.28 34.82
N PRO A 222 -23.33 64.15 34.10
CA PRO A 222 -22.70 65.37 33.63
C PRO A 222 -22.35 65.30 32.15
N LYS A 223 -22.77 66.35 31.43
CA LYS A 223 -22.19 66.78 30.15
C LYS A 223 -20.82 67.39 30.45
N THR A 224 -19.79 66.93 29.75
CA THR A 224 -18.71 67.80 29.28
C THR A 224 -18.18 67.23 27.97
N ASN A 225 -18.24 68.07 26.94
CA ASN A 225 -17.62 67.89 25.65
C ASN A 225 -16.11 67.78 25.81
N GLU A 226 -15.47 66.83 25.13
CA GLU A 226 -14.20 67.10 24.47
C GLU A 226 -13.94 66.08 23.35
N ILE A 227 -13.92 66.67 22.16
CA ILE A 227 -13.49 66.20 20.85
C ILE A 227 -12.28 65.27 20.92
N PHE A 228 -12.45 64.02 20.50
CA PHE A 228 -11.46 63.26 19.74
C PHE A 228 -12.22 62.30 18.81
N GLU A 229 -12.41 62.70 17.56
CA GLU A 229 -12.67 61.78 16.45
C GLU A 229 -11.43 60.89 16.29
N ILE A 230 -11.42 59.75 16.96
CA ILE A 230 -10.54 58.64 16.58
C ILE A 230 -11.36 57.82 15.60
N ASP A 231 -10.99 57.95 14.32
CA ASP A 231 -11.42 57.08 13.24
C ASP A 231 -11.43 55.62 13.70
N LYS A 232 -12.65 55.10 13.89
CA LYS A 232 -12.90 53.69 14.17
C LYS A 232 -12.61 52.89 12.91
N ILE A 233 -11.33 52.55 12.72
CA ILE A 233 -10.88 51.65 11.66
C ILE A 233 -11.55 50.28 11.86
N PRO A 234 -12.34 49.77 10.90
CA PRO A 234 -12.91 48.43 10.98
C PRO A 234 -11.80 47.40 10.66
N LYS A 235 -11.08 46.91 11.68
CA LYS A 235 -10.03 45.87 11.51
C LYS A 235 -10.58 44.43 11.47
N ILE A 236 -11.87 44.21 11.67
CA ILE A 236 -12.45 42.85 11.79
C ILE A 236 -12.83 42.24 10.44
N THR A 237 -13.00 43.02 9.37
CA THR A 237 -13.44 42.49 8.06
C THR A 237 -12.35 41.71 7.32
N LYS A 238 -11.08 42.11 7.39
CA LYS A 238 -10.01 41.49 6.57
C LYS A 238 -9.67 40.02 6.89
N ARG A 239 -9.99 39.51 8.07
CA ARG A 239 -9.62 38.12 8.47
C ARG A 239 -10.58 37.05 7.94
N ARG A 240 -11.83 37.39 7.63
CA ARG A 240 -12.79 36.41 7.09
C ARG A 240 -12.47 36.05 5.65
N ASP A 241 -12.07 37.06 4.87
CA ASP A 241 -11.77 36.91 3.45
C ASP A 241 -10.64 35.88 3.20
N THR A 242 -9.54 35.92 3.97
CA THR A 242 -8.40 35.02 3.72
C THR A 242 -8.71 33.55 3.99
N ARG A 243 -9.61 33.23 4.94
CA ARG A 243 -9.99 31.84 5.22
C ARG A 243 -10.91 31.31 4.13
N GLU A 244 -11.83 32.12 3.63
CA GLU A 244 -12.72 31.74 2.52
C GLU A 244 -11.95 31.56 1.21
N GLU A 245 -10.97 32.43 0.93
CA GLU A 245 -10.04 32.27 -0.21
C GLU A 245 -9.25 30.95 -0.12
N THR A 246 -8.68 30.66 1.05
CA THR A 246 -7.95 29.40 1.29
C THR A 246 -8.87 28.19 1.08
N ARG A 247 -10.11 28.28 1.55
CA ARG A 247 -11.13 27.24 1.38
C ARG A 247 -11.44 26.99 -0.10
N HIS A 248 -11.73 28.04 -0.86
CA HIS A 248 -11.99 27.92 -2.29
C HIS A 248 -10.78 27.32 -3.03
N PHE A 249 -9.57 27.75 -2.68
CA PHE A 249 -8.34 27.23 -3.26
C PHE A 249 -8.17 25.72 -3.00
N ILE A 250 -8.38 25.25 -1.77
CA ILE A 250 -8.30 23.82 -1.44
C ILE A 250 -9.36 23.02 -2.19
N GLU A 251 -10.59 23.54 -2.28
CA GLU A 251 -11.65 22.86 -3.00
C GLU A 251 -11.35 22.73 -4.49
N GLU A 252 -10.83 23.80 -5.09
CA GLU A 252 -10.42 23.81 -6.49
C GLU A 252 -9.27 22.84 -6.74
N LEU A 253 -8.24 22.83 -5.87
CA LEU A 253 -7.14 21.88 -5.96
C LEU A 253 -7.61 20.42 -5.85
N LEU A 254 -8.44 20.10 -4.85
CA LEU A 254 -8.96 18.74 -4.69
C LEU A 254 -9.77 18.30 -5.92
N LYS A 255 -10.64 19.17 -6.43
CA LYS A 255 -11.41 18.90 -7.66
C LYS A 255 -10.50 18.69 -8.87
N ASN A 256 -9.48 19.54 -9.04
CA ASN A 256 -8.52 19.45 -10.13
C ASN A 256 -7.66 18.17 -10.05
N SER A 257 -7.36 17.70 -8.84
CA SER A 257 -6.71 16.41 -8.60
C SER A 257 -7.67 15.21 -8.68
N GLY A 258 -8.95 15.42 -8.98
CA GLY A 258 -9.95 14.36 -9.14
C GLY A 258 -10.50 13.79 -7.84
N TYR A 259 -10.36 14.49 -6.71
CA TYR A 259 -10.97 14.13 -5.44
C TYR A 259 -12.42 14.63 -5.38
N TYR A 260 -13.31 13.77 -4.91
CA TYR A 260 -14.64 14.14 -4.48
C TYR A 260 -14.59 14.69 -3.05
N ILE A 261 -15.04 15.92 -2.85
CA ILE A 261 -15.09 16.55 -1.52
C ILE A 261 -16.40 16.14 -0.87
N ILE A 262 -16.31 15.44 0.26
CA ILE A 262 -17.48 14.99 1.01
C ILE A 262 -18.15 16.22 1.66
N PRO A 263 -19.40 16.55 1.30
CA PRO A 263 -20.11 17.67 1.89
C PRO A 263 -20.34 17.45 3.39
N ASN A 264 -20.21 18.52 4.17
CA ASN A 264 -20.55 18.54 5.59
C ASN A 264 -22.07 18.45 5.88
N THR A 265 -22.89 18.39 4.84
CA THR A 265 -24.35 18.20 4.94
C THR A 265 -24.76 16.72 4.99
N ILE A 266 -23.81 15.80 4.87
CA ILE A 266 -24.08 14.37 4.96
C ILE A 266 -24.09 13.96 6.43
N ASP A 267 -25.28 13.95 7.03
CA ASP A 267 -25.47 13.72 8.47
C ASP A 267 -24.83 12.43 8.98
N THR A 268 -24.82 11.38 8.16
CA THR A 268 -24.22 10.08 8.50
C THR A 268 -22.71 10.15 8.70
N LEU A 269 -22.04 11.18 8.17
CA LEU A 269 -20.59 11.37 8.28
C LEU A 269 -20.20 12.55 9.20
N ASN A 270 -21.17 13.23 9.81
CA ASN A 270 -20.91 14.34 10.74
C ASN A 270 -19.89 14.00 11.85
N PRO A 271 -19.93 12.80 12.48
CA PRO A 271 -18.96 12.45 13.54
C PRO A 271 -17.49 12.52 13.10
N PHE A 272 -17.22 12.37 11.80
CA PHE A 272 -15.87 12.44 11.22
C PHE A 272 -15.56 13.86 10.72
N ILE A 273 -16.54 14.54 10.13
CA ILE A 273 -16.34 15.83 9.44
C ILE A 273 -16.21 16.99 10.43
N GLU A 274 -16.93 16.97 11.56
CA GLU A 274 -16.97 18.09 12.53
C GLU A 274 -15.59 18.52 13.04
N LYS A 275 -14.63 17.60 13.08
CA LYS A 275 -13.28 17.84 13.63
C LYS A 275 -12.29 18.37 12.60
N ILE A 276 -12.58 18.22 11.32
CA ILE A 276 -11.71 18.58 10.20
C ILE A 276 -12.31 19.73 9.38
N ASP A 277 -11.54 20.30 8.46
CA ASP A 277 -12.05 21.35 7.56
C ASP A 277 -12.57 20.75 6.24
N TYR A 278 -11.90 19.70 5.74
CA TYR A 278 -12.29 18.99 4.51
C TYR A 278 -12.05 17.49 4.61
N LEU A 279 -12.88 16.71 3.93
CA LEU A 279 -12.67 15.28 3.72
C LEU A 279 -12.71 14.99 2.22
N GLY A 280 -11.55 14.76 1.62
CA GLY A 280 -11.42 14.36 0.23
C GLY A 280 -11.55 12.84 0.08
N CYS A 281 -12.17 12.38 -1.01
CA CYS A 281 -12.31 10.97 -1.34
C CYS A 281 -11.97 10.72 -2.82
N LYS A 282 -11.15 9.73 -3.14
CA LYS A 282 -10.81 9.38 -4.53
C LYS A 282 -10.67 7.87 -4.72
N LEU A 283 -11.26 7.36 -5.80
CA LEU A 283 -11.08 5.98 -6.23
C LEU A 283 -9.97 5.92 -7.30
N VAL A 284 -8.91 5.16 -7.02
CA VAL A 284 -7.77 5.00 -7.92
C VAL A 284 -7.61 3.54 -8.30
N ARG A 285 -7.62 3.25 -9.60
CA ARG A 285 -7.36 1.90 -10.11
C ARG A 285 -5.86 1.64 -10.16
N VAL A 286 -5.40 0.66 -9.38
CA VAL A 286 -3.97 0.30 -9.33
C VAL A 286 -3.67 -0.83 -10.31
N SER A 287 -4.52 -1.86 -10.33
CA SER A 287 -4.40 -2.99 -11.26
C SER A 287 -5.78 -3.48 -11.74
N LYS A 288 -5.82 -4.61 -12.46
CA LYS A 288 -7.10 -5.27 -12.79
C LYS A 288 -7.84 -5.78 -11.54
N TRP A 289 -7.09 -6.07 -10.47
CA TRP A 289 -7.58 -6.80 -9.30
C TRP A 289 -7.53 -6.00 -8.02
N VAL A 290 -6.94 -4.80 -8.03
CA VAL A 290 -6.76 -3.96 -6.85
C VAL A 290 -7.11 -2.51 -7.18
N ASN A 291 -8.01 -1.95 -6.39
CA ASN A 291 -8.38 -0.54 -6.38
C ASN A 291 -8.09 0.05 -5.00
N HIS A 292 -7.70 1.32 -4.98
CA HIS A 292 -7.51 2.11 -3.77
C HIS A 292 -8.63 3.12 -3.61
N ILE A 293 -9.15 3.24 -2.39
CA ILE A 293 -10.02 4.33 -1.99
C ILE A 293 -9.20 5.22 -1.05
N PHE A 294 -8.84 6.39 -1.53
CA PHE A 294 -8.17 7.40 -0.73
C PHE A 294 -9.19 8.21 0.04
N LEU A 295 -8.97 8.37 1.34
CA LEU A 295 -9.64 9.32 2.21
C LEU A 295 -8.61 10.29 2.78
N ILE A 296 -8.81 11.58 2.51
CA ILE A 296 -7.86 12.64 2.86
C ILE A 296 -8.55 13.61 3.82
N PRO A 297 -8.51 13.36 5.14
CA PRO A 297 -8.95 14.34 6.12
C PRO A 297 -7.93 15.49 6.19
N ILE A 298 -8.41 16.71 5.97
CA ILE A 298 -7.57 17.92 5.93
C ILE A 298 -7.97 18.86 7.06
N LYS A 299 -6.96 19.34 7.80
CA LYS A 299 -7.11 20.40 8.82
C LYS A 299 -6.27 21.61 8.45
N ILE A 300 -6.88 22.79 8.45
CA ILE A 300 -6.18 24.05 8.18
C ILE A 300 -5.61 24.59 9.50
N CYS A 301 -4.29 24.76 9.55
CA CYS A 301 -3.56 25.36 10.65
C CYS A 301 -3.35 26.86 10.36
N ASP A 302 -4.08 27.70 11.09
CA ASP A 302 -4.09 29.17 10.95
C ASP A 302 -3.01 29.89 11.78
N LEU A 303 -2.11 29.14 12.41
CA LEU A 303 -1.06 29.68 13.28
C LEU A 303 0.02 30.43 12.47
N GLU A 304 0.45 31.58 12.99
CA GLU A 304 1.47 32.43 12.37
C GLU A 304 2.87 32.04 12.86
N GLY A 305 3.44 30.99 12.27
CA GLY A 305 4.73 30.42 12.65
C GLY A 305 5.04 29.12 11.90
N THR A 306 6.25 28.61 12.11
CA THR A 306 6.73 27.41 11.43
C THR A 306 6.43 26.19 12.28
N VAL A 307 5.69 25.22 11.72
CA VAL A 307 5.50 23.91 12.35
C VAL A 307 6.77 23.08 12.11
N LEU A 308 7.34 22.59 13.20
CA LEU A 308 8.51 21.72 13.18
C LEU A 308 8.03 20.27 13.34
N VAL A 309 8.41 19.40 12.40
CA VAL A 309 7.99 18.00 12.34
C VAL A 309 9.17 17.10 12.67
N ASP A 310 8.96 16.21 13.63
CA ASP A 310 9.88 15.14 14.06
C ASP A 310 9.12 13.81 13.91
N GLU A 311 9.81 12.69 13.76
CA GLU A 311 9.21 11.35 13.62
C GLU A 311 8.21 11.06 14.77
N ALA A 312 8.52 11.54 15.98
CA ALA A 312 7.73 11.28 17.19
C ALA A 312 6.80 12.42 17.61
N LYS A 313 7.06 13.67 17.20
CA LYS A 313 6.34 14.84 17.74
C LYS A 313 6.22 15.99 16.75
N LEU A 314 5.25 16.87 17.02
CA LEU A 314 5.12 18.17 16.38
C LEU A 314 5.49 19.26 17.39
N ASP A 315 6.33 20.21 16.97
CA ASP A 315 6.68 21.41 17.71
C ASP A 315 6.33 22.65 16.87
N TYR A 316 6.42 23.82 17.49
CA TYR A 316 6.03 25.08 16.87
C TYR A 316 7.05 26.17 17.20
N ASP A 317 7.56 26.78 16.15
CA ASP A 317 8.49 27.90 16.22
C ASP A 317 7.82 29.20 15.79
N THR A 318 7.85 30.19 16.67
CA THR A 318 7.28 31.52 16.44
C THR A 318 8.19 32.59 17.03
N MET A 319 8.28 33.72 16.33
CA MET A 319 9.07 34.88 16.75
C MET A 319 8.46 35.56 18.00
N ALA A 320 7.16 35.39 18.23
CA ALA A 320 6.47 35.94 19.39
C ALA A 320 6.62 35.00 20.59
N ILE A 321 7.48 35.37 21.55
CA ILE A 321 7.63 34.62 22.81
C ILE A 321 6.30 34.60 23.57
N GLU A 322 5.59 35.73 23.56
CA GLU A 322 4.24 35.85 24.11
C GLU A 322 3.24 35.08 23.23
N GLY A 323 2.61 34.05 23.78
CA GLY A 323 1.59 33.25 23.10
C GLY A 323 2.05 31.88 22.59
N ARG A 324 3.35 31.53 22.70
CA ARG A 324 3.86 30.21 22.28
C ARG A 324 3.08 29.03 22.88
N ASN A 325 2.74 29.11 24.17
CA ASN A 325 1.97 28.06 24.85
C ASN A 325 0.54 27.91 24.31
N GLU A 326 -0.11 29.02 23.97
CA GLU A 326 -1.46 28.99 23.39
C GLU A 326 -1.42 28.40 21.98
N SER A 327 -0.46 28.83 21.15
CA SER A 327 -0.25 28.28 19.80
C SER A 327 0.07 26.79 19.84
N MET A 328 0.90 26.32 20.79
CA MET A 328 1.17 24.90 20.98
C MET A 328 -0.07 24.10 21.39
N SER A 329 -0.92 24.67 22.25
CA SER A 329 -2.18 24.04 22.64
C SER A 329 -3.15 23.91 21.45
N ARG A 330 -3.24 24.95 20.62
CA ARG A 330 -4.03 24.93 19.38
C ARG A 330 -3.47 23.95 18.34
N LEU A 331 -2.16 23.90 18.15
CA LEU A 331 -1.51 22.93 17.27
C LEU A 331 -1.82 21.49 17.71
N ARG A 332 -1.72 21.22 19.02
CA ARG A 332 -2.08 19.92 19.59
C ARG A 332 -3.56 19.58 19.38
N HIS A 333 -4.45 20.58 19.46
CA HIS A 333 -5.86 20.38 19.16
C HIS A 333 -6.09 20.01 17.68
N TYR A 334 -5.45 20.71 16.73
CA TYR A 334 -5.53 20.37 15.30
C TYR A 334 -5.01 18.97 15.00
N TYR A 335 -3.88 18.61 15.61
CA TYR A 335 -3.28 17.29 15.54
C TYR A 335 -4.21 16.18 16.08
N ASN A 336 -4.76 16.36 17.29
CA ASN A 336 -5.67 15.40 17.91
C ASN A 336 -6.97 15.23 17.12
N ASN A 337 -7.46 16.31 16.49
CA ASN A 337 -8.64 16.25 15.64
C ASN A 337 -8.38 15.37 14.40
N LEU A 338 -7.24 15.55 13.72
CA LEU A 338 -6.86 14.70 12.59
C LEU A 338 -6.70 13.23 13.00
N LEU A 339 -5.98 12.98 14.10
CA LEU A 339 -5.79 11.62 14.64
C LEU A 339 -7.10 10.93 14.96
N SER A 340 -7.94 11.58 15.76
CA SER A 340 -9.23 10.99 16.14
C SER A 340 -10.12 10.75 14.92
N THR A 341 -10.06 11.62 13.91
CA THR A 341 -10.84 11.43 12.68
C THR A 341 -10.32 10.26 11.86
N ARG A 342 -8.99 10.11 11.73
CA ARG A 342 -8.36 8.96 11.07
C ARG A 342 -8.77 7.65 11.75
N ASP A 343 -8.65 7.59 13.07
CA ASP A 343 -8.91 6.37 13.85
C ASP A 343 -10.40 6.00 13.82
N LEU A 344 -11.28 6.99 14.00
CA LEU A 344 -12.72 6.78 13.89
C LEU A 344 -13.12 6.34 12.48
N ALA A 345 -12.56 6.96 11.44
CA ALA A 345 -12.86 6.59 10.06
C ALA A 345 -12.38 5.16 9.75
N PHE A 346 -11.17 4.80 10.18
CA PHE A 346 -10.64 3.44 10.02
C PHE A 346 -11.52 2.42 10.73
N ASP A 347 -11.93 2.71 11.97
CA ASP A 347 -12.83 1.85 12.73
C ASP A 347 -14.20 1.72 12.05
N ASP A 348 -14.81 2.80 11.55
CA ASP A 348 -16.10 2.72 10.84
C ASP A 348 -15.99 1.97 9.50
N ILE A 349 -14.90 2.12 8.76
CA ILE A 349 -14.68 1.35 7.53
C ILE A 349 -14.66 -0.15 7.83
N ILE A 350 -13.99 -0.54 8.92
CA ILE A 350 -13.81 -1.93 9.32
C ILE A 350 -15.07 -2.50 10.00
N ASN A 351 -15.65 -1.79 10.96
CA ASN A 351 -16.74 -2.22 11.84
C ASN A 351 -18.09 -1.63 11.46
N GLY A 352 -18.10 -0.34 11.11
CA GLY A 352 -19.30 0.45 10.93
C GLY A 352 -19.86 0.42 9.51
N LYS A 353 -20.89 1.24 9.27
CA LYS A 353 -21.67 1.24 8.03
C LYS A 353 -21.57 2.55 7.26
N TYR A 354 -21.19 3.65 7.91
CA TYR A 354 -21.36 4.98 7.33
C TYR A 354 -20.51 5.18 6.07
N PHE A 355 -19.21 4.85 6.12
CA PHE A 355 -18.35 4.93 4.95
C PHE A 355 -18.73 3.91 3.86
N ARG A 356 -19.17 2.70 4.24
CA ARG A 356 -19.59 1.68 3.27
C ARG A 356 -20.82 2.12 2.47
N ASP A 357 -21.83 2.64 3.17
CA ASP A 357 -23.03 3.18 2.55
C ASP A 357 -22.70 4.39 1.66
N PHE A 358 -21.78 5.25 2.13
CA PHE A 358 -21.25 6.36 1.33
C PHE A 358 -20.56 5.86 0.05
N PHE A 359 -19.66 4.89 0.14
CA PHE A 359 -18.94 4.35 -1.03
C PHE A 359 -19.90 3.69 -2.03
N GLN A 360 -20.90 2.97 -1.55
CA GLN A 360 -21.93 2.39 -2.40
C GLN A 360 -22.75 3.47 -3.11
N LYS A 361 -23.20 4.49 -2.38
CA LYS A 361 -24.06 5.54 -2.93
C LYS A 361 -23.34 6.48 -3.87
N TYR A 362 -22.13 6.93 -3.52
CA TYR A 362 -21.44 8.02 -4.22
C TYR A 362 -20.32 7.54 -5.14
N LEU A 363 -19.63 6.44 -4.80
CA LEU A 363 -18.60 5.85 -5.67
C LEU A 363 -19.13 4.68 -6.51
N GLN A 364 -20.38 4.25 -6.31
CA GLN A 364 -20.98 3.09 -6.96
C GLN A 364 -20.17 1.80 -6.71
N VAL A 365 -19.51 1.73 -5.55
CA VAL A 365 -18.73 0.55 -5.14
C VAL A 365 -19.47 -0.19 -4.04
N ASN A 366 -19.99 -1.38 -4.36
CA ASN A 366 -20.60 -2.25 -3.35
C ASN A 366 -19.51 -3.02 -2.59
N LEU A 367 -18.95 -2.39 -1.56
CA LEU A 367 -17.89 -2.98 -0.74
C LEU A 367 -18.45 -4.05 0.20
N MET A 368 -18.15 -5.30 -0.13
CA MET A 368 -18.38 -6.44 0.74
C MET A 368 -17.13 -6.70 1.57
N LEU A 369 -17.32 -6.92 2.86
CA LEU A 369 -16.26 -7.29 3.78
C LEU A 369 -16.16 -8.82 3.82
N GLU A 370 -15.09 -9.37 3.26
CA GLU A 370 -14.85 -10.80 3.31
C GLU A 370 -14.42 -11.21 4.72
N LYS A 371 -15.09 -12.22 5.25
CA LYS A 371 -14.92 -12.71 6.63
C LYS A 371 -14.49 -14.16 6.66
N SER A 372 -13.80 -14.52 7.73
CA SER A 372 -13.46 -15.90 8.03
C SER A 372 -14.69 -16.68 8.51
N VAL A 373 -14.54 -18.00 8.64
CA VAL A 373 -15.55 -18.85 9.29
C VAL A 373 -15.76 -18.44 10.75
N GLU A 374 -14.74 -17.89 11.39
CA GLU A 374 -14.80 -17.30 12.73
C GLU A 374 -15.20 -15.81 12.70
N ASN A 375 -15.79 -15.31 11.61
CA ASN A 375 -16.18 -13.91 11.44
C ASN A 375 -15.01 -12.89 11.51
N LYS A 376 -13.75 -13.34 11.42
CA LYS A 376 -12.55 -12.48 11.37
C LYS A 376 -12.42 -11.80 10.01
N LYS A 377 -12.02 -10.55 9.98
CA LYS A 377 -12.10 -9.71 8.77
C LYS A 377 -10.83 -9.88 7.95
N LEU A 378 -10.98 -10.04 6.63
CA LEU A 378 -9.85 -10.40 5.77
C LEU A 378 -9.49 -9.31 4.76
N PHE A 379 -10.47 -8.79 4.02
CA PHE A 379 -10.27 -7.74 3.01
C PHE A 379 -11.62 -7.25 2.47
N PHE A 380 -11.61 -6.09 1.81
CA PHE A 380 -12.78 -5.60 1.07
C PHE A 380 -12.75 -6.08 -0.38
N ILE A 381 -13.90 -6.51 -0.88
CA ILE A 381 -14.11 -6.91 -2.28
C ILE A 381 -15.35 -6.23 -2.86
N SER A 382 -15.32 -5.99 -4.17
CA SER A 382 -16.52 -5.75 -4.97
C SER A 382 -16.34 -6.52 -6.27
N GLY A 383 -17.10 -7.61 -6.44
CA GLY A 383 -16.87 -8.58 -7.52
C GLY A 383 -15.51 -9.27 -7.38
N GLN A 384 -14.68 -9.21 -8.42
CA GLN A 384 -13.33 -9.81 -8.43
C GLN A 384 -12.22 -8.83 -8.02
N THR A 385 -12.58 -7.59 -7.67
CA THR A 385 -11.62 -6.54 -7.37
C THR A 385 -11.50 -6.34 -5.86
N GLN A 386 -10.26 -6.37 -5.37
CA GLN A 386 -9.90 -6.00 -4.02
C GLN A 386 -9.94 -4.48 -3.88
N TYR A 387 -10.46 -4.02 -2.75
CA TYR A 387 -10.39 -2.61 -2.37
C TYR A 387 -9.52 -2.45 -1.12
N LYS A 388 -8.61 -1.48 -1.17
CA LYS A 388 -7.82 -1.05 -0.01
C LYS A 388 -8.20 0.40 0.28
N VAL A 389 -8.61 0.68 1.51
CA VAL A 389 -8.95 2.02 1.93
C VAL A 389 -7.74 2.64 2.62
N LEU A 390 -7.26 3.77 2.11
CA LEU A 390 -6.08 4.47 2.57
C LEU A 390 -6.50 5.81 3.18
N ILE A 391 -6.10 6.07 4.41
CA ILE A 391 -6.46 7.30 5.14
C ILE A 391 -5.19 8.10 5.39
N GLU A 392 -5.01 9.19 4.66
CA GLU A 392 -3.81 10.05 4.74
C GLU A 392 -4.20 11.42 5.30
N PRO A 393 -4.10 11.62 6.63
CA PRO A 393 -4.39 12.91 7.25
C PRO A 393 -3.36 13.99 6.88
N ILE A 394 -3.85 15.16 6.47
CA ILE A 394 -3.02 16.29 6.04
C ILE A 394 -3.32 17.53 6.91
N MET A 395 -2.27 18.13 7.43
CA MET A 395 -2.31 19.43 8.09
C MET A 395 -1.75 20.49 7.14
N LEU A 396 -2.57 21.47 6.78
CA LEU A 396 -2.18 22.57 5.90
C LEU A 396 -1.75 23.77 6.75
N SER A 397 -0.46 24.09 6.75
CA SER A 397 0.08 25.26 7.45
C SER A 397 0.13 26.49 6.54
N LYS A 398 -0.09 27.67 7.13
CA LYS A 398 0.05 28.96 6.46
C LYS A 398 1.51 29.31 6.15
N SER A 399 2.45 28.85 6.98
CA SER A 399 3.89 29.00 6.75
C SER A 399 4.51 27.66 6.33
N PRO A 400 5.59 27.66 5.53
CA PRO A 400 6.27 26.44 5.14
C PRO A 400 6.75 25.65 6.36
N PRO A 401 6.27 24.41 6.57
CA PRO A 401 6.71 23.58 7.69
C PRO A 401 8.14 23.10 7.46
N ARG A 402 8.81 22.65 8.52
CA ARG A 402 10.17 22.11 8.45
C ARG A 402 10.24 20.76 9.14
N CYS A 403 10.88 19.80 8.47
CA CYS A 403 11.26 18.55 9.12
C CYS A 403 12.60 18.76 9.85
N MET A 404 12.65 18.33 11.12
CA MET A 404 13.82 18.51 12.00
C MET A 404 14.92 17.49 11.72
N GLU A 405 14.55 16.34 11.17
CA GLU A 405 15.47 15.21 11.00
C GLU A 405 16.13 15.20 9.62
N LYS A 406 15.37 15.58 8.58
CA LYS A 406 15.82 15.50 7.20
C LYS A 406 15.16 16.58 6.35
N SER A 407 15.86 17.10 5.34
CA SER A 407 15.25 17.99 4.35
C SER A 407 14.32 17.18 3.44
N LEU A 408 13.02 17.34 3.64
CA LEU A 408 11.97 16.62 2.94
C LEU A 408 11.04 17.62 2.24
N SER A 409 10.54 17.28 1.05
CA SER A 409 9.58 18.11 0.33
C SER A 409 8.24 18.20 1.07
N PHE A 410 7.85 17.13 1.78
CA PHE A 410 6.63 17.08 2.57
C PHE A 410 6.95 16.63 4.00
N PRO A 411 7.15 17.55 4.96
CA PRO A 411 7.36 17.17 6.37
C PRO A 411 6.29 16.18 6.86
N TYR A 412 6.75 15.05 7.40
CA TYR A 412 5.91 13.90 7.68
C TYR A 412 6.21 13.32 9.05
N GLN A 413 5.17 13.12 9.86
CA GLN A 413 5.28 12.46 11.16
C GLN A 413 4.91 10.99 11.04
N ARG A 414 5.92 10.13 10.99
CA ARG A 414 5.74 8.69 10.72
C ARG A 414 4.95 7.94 11.80
N SER A 415 5.14 8.28 13.07
CA SER A 415 4.41 7.65 14.18
C SER A 415 2.88 7.76 14.03
N THR A 416 2.41 8.78 13.30
CA THR A 416 1.00 9.10 13.15
C THR A 416 0.52 9.22 11.70
N ASN A 417 1.36 8.96 10.71
CA ASN A 417 1.03 9.10 9.30
C ASN A 417 0.43 10.48 8.95
N ILE A 418 0.93 11.56 9.56
CA ILE A 418 0.44 12.92 9.28
C ILE A 418 1.44 13.67 8.41
N HIS A 419 0.98 14.17 7.28
CA HIS A 419 1.71 15.15 6.48
C HIS A 419 1.41 16.55 6.99
N VAL A 420 2.44 17.35 7.22
CA VAL A 420 2.31 18.78 7.48
C VAL A 420 2.94 19.50 6.31
N ILE A 421 2.12 20.20 5.52
CA ILE A 421 2.57 20.85 4.28
C ILE A 421 2.11 22.30 4.19
N HIS A 422 2.81 23.06 3.36
CA HIS A 422 2.37 24.39 2.97
C HIS A 422 1.21 24.26 1.96
N GLN A 423 0.28 25.22 1.99
CA GLN A 423 -0.93 25.17 1.16
C GLN A 423 -0.69 24.96 -0.35
N PRO A 424 0.28 25.63 -1.01
CA PRO A 424 0.56 25.45 -2.44
C PRO A 424 1.03 24.04 -2.81
N ASP A 425 1.63 23.32 -1.85
CA ASP A 425 2.25 22.01 -2.10
C ASP A 425 1.23 20.86 -2.05
N LEU A 426 -0.04 21.16 -1.74
CA LEU A 426 -1.10 20.14 -1.63
C LEU A 426 -1.26 19.32 -2.91
N SER A 427 -1.24 19.95 -4.09
CA SER A 427 -1.36 19.21 -5.34
C SER A 427 -0.18 18.27 -5.59
N LEU A 428 1.02 18.68 -5.20
CA LEU A 428 2.24 17.86 -5.36
C LEU A 428 2.19 16.67 -4.41
N LEU A 429 1.81 16.90 -3.14
CA LEU A 429 1.65 15.84 -2.15
C LEU A 429 0.61 14.80 -2.58
N LEU A 430 -0.56 15.23 -3.08
CA LEU A 430 -1.61 14.29 -3.53
C LEU A 430 -1.11 13.41 -4.69
N GLY A 431 -0.36 14.00 -5.63
CA GLY A 431 0.29 13.26 -6.71
C GLY A 431 1.32 12.26 -6.20
N PHE A 432 2.16 12.68 -5.25
CA PHE A 432 3.14 11.82 -4.60
C PHE A 432 2.49 10.64 -3.86
N ILE A 433 1.46 10.89 -3.04
CA ILE A 433 0.74 9.85 -2.28
C ILE A 433 0.16 8.78 -3.24
N GLU A 434 -0.47 9.20 -4.34
CA GLU A 434 -1.03 8.27 -5.32
C GLU A 434 0.06 7.42 -5.98
N GLN A 435 1.18 8.03 -6.35
CA GLN A 435 2.32 7.32 -6.92
C GLN A 435 2.97 6.37 -5.91
N LYS A 436 3.21 6.81 -4.67
CA LYS A 436 3.72 6.00 -3.55
C LYS A 436 2.95 4.69 -3.45
N TYR A 437 1.63 4.77 -3.28
CA TYR A 437 0.84 3.56 -3.09
C TYR A 437 0.68 2.72 -4.35
N LYS A 438 0.69 3.31 -5.54
CA LYS A 438 0.72 2.56 -6.79
C LYS A 438 2.01 1.73 -6.92
N LEU A 439 3.14 2.32 -6.55
CA LEU A 439 4.45 1.66 -6.57
C LEU A 439 4.51 0.50 -5.57
N ILE A 440 4.09 0.74 -4.31
CA ILE A 440 4.04 -0.29 -3.27
C ILE A 440 3.24 -1.50 -3.75
N GLU A 441 2.04 -1.28 -4.29
CA GLU A 441 1.19 -2.39 -4.77
C GLU A 441 1.73 -3.10 -6.00
N SER A 442 2.44 -2.39 -6.88
CA SER A 442 3.00 -2.99 -8.09
C SER A 442 4.15 -3.96 -7.80
N ARG A 443 4.84 -3.82 -6.65
CA ARG A 443 6.07 -4.56 -6.36
C ARG A 443 6.02 -5.48 -5.17
N VAL A 444 5.12 -5.23 -4.20
CA VAL A 444 4.89 -6.21 -3.14
C VAL A 444 4.42 -7.50 -3.82
N THR A 445 5.32 -8.48 -3.99
CA THR A 445 5.07 -9.77 -4.67
C THR A 445 3.96 -10.58 -4.00
N SER A 446 3.58 -10.18 -2.78
CA SER A 446 2.43 -10.67 -2.02
C SER A 446 1.14 -9.84 -2.18
N SER A 447 1.07 -8.87 -3.11
CA SER A 447 0.17 -7.69 -3.00
C SER A 447 -1.32 -7.95 -3.18
N ASN A 448 -1.71 -9.09 -3.77
CA ASN A 448 -3.12 -9.44 -3.84
C ASN A 448 -3.48 -10.43 -2.73
N THR A 449 -4.02 -9.90 -1.62
CA THR A 449 -4.44 -10.74 -0.48
C THR A 449 -5.54 -11.70 -0.90
N ILE A 450 -6.37 -11.36 -1.90
CA ILE A 450 -7.37 -12.28 -2.48
C ILE A 450 -6.66 -13.46 -3.14
N LYS A 451 -5.69 -13.21 -4.03
CA LYS A 451 -4.95 -14.31 -4.68
C LYS A 451 -4.19 -15.16 -3.68
N ASN A 452 -3.61 -14.55 -2.66
CA ASN A 452 -2.93 -15.29 -1.61
C ASN A 452 -3.92 -16.14 -0.81
N TYR A 453 -5.07 -15.59 -0.44
CA TYR A 453 -6.16 -16.32 0.23
C TYR A 453 -6.66 -17.49 -0.61
N GLN A 454 -6.94 -17.26 -1.90
CA GLN A 454 -7.36 -18.29 -2.86
C GLN A 454 -6.29 -19.39 -2.97
N LYS A 455 -5.01 -19.02 -3.12
CA LYS A 455 -3.89 -19.98 -3.17
C LYS A 455 -3.78 -20.80 -1.87
N ILE A 456 -3.99 -20.17 -0.72
CA ILE A 456 -3.99 -20.83 0.59
C ILE A 456 -5.17 -21.82 0.70
N ASP A 457 -6.38 -21.41 0.28
CA ASP A 457 -7.58 -22.26 0.29
C ASP A 457 -7.45 -23.44 -0.69
N GLU A 458 -7.02 -23.19 -1.93
CA GLU A 458 -6.77 -24.23 -2.93
C GLU A 458 -5.73 -25.23 -2.44
N LYS A 459 -4.63 -24.76 -1.86
CA LYS A 459 -3.59 -25.62 -1.29
C LYS A 459 -4.13 -26.45 -0.12
N PHE A 460 -4.95 -25.87 0.74
CA PHE A 460 -5.62 -26.58 1.82
C PHE A 460 -6.54 -27.68 1.28
N ARG A 461 -7.46 -27.36 0.36
CA ARG A 461 -8.38 -28.33 -0.27
C ARG A 461 -7.64 -29.44 -1.01
N LYS A 462 -6.57 -29.09 -1.75
CA LYS A 462 -5.71 -30.07 -2.44
C LYS A 462 -5.07 -31.04 -1.45
N ASN A 463 -4.51 -30.53 -0.35
CA ASN A 463 -3.87 -31.36 0.67
C ASN A 463 -4.89 -32.23 1.40
N VAL A 464 -6.07 -31.71 1.73
CA VAL A 464 -7.16 -32.51 2.33
C VAL A 464 -7.61 -33.62 1.38
N ARG A 465 -7.75 -33.33 0.08
CA ARG A 465 -8.08 -34.33 -0.94
C ARG A 465 -7.02 -35.43 -1.01
N ILE A 466 -5.74 -35.07 -1.07
CA ILE A 466 -4.62 -36.03 -1.11
C ILE A 466 -4.59 -36.88 0.17
N ALA A 467 -4.75 -36.26 1.33
CA ALA A 467 -4.80 -36.96 2.61
C ALA A 467 -5.97 -37.95 2.72
N SER A 468 -7.04 -37.75 1.94
CA SER A 468 -8.23 -38.60 1.93
C SER A 468 -8.12 -39.80 0.98
N ILE A 469 -7.15 -39.84 0.07
CA ILE A 469 -6.96 -40.95 -0.90
C ILE A 469 -6.77 -42.31 -0.19
N PRO A 470 -5.93 -42.43 0.87
CA PRO A 470 -5.77 -43.70 1.58
C PRO A 470 -7.08 -44.23 2.20
N LEU A 471 -7.96 -43.33 2.67
CA LEU A 471 -9.27 -43.74 3.22
C LEU A 471 -10.20 -44.30 2.14
N VAL A 472 -10.19 -43.71 0.94
CA VAL A 472 -10.94 -44.25 -0.20
C VAL A 472 -10.42 -45.65 -0.56
N GLY A 473 -9.10 -45.83 -0.62
CA GLY A 473 -8.47 -47.14 -0.84
C GLY A 473 -8.84 -48.16 0.24
N TYR A 474 -8.83 -47.73 1.51
CA TYR A 474 -9.26 -48.55 2.65
C TYR A 474 -10.73 -48.99 2.50
N GLY A 475 -11.64 -48.08 2.10
CA GLY A 475 -13.05 -48.38 1.90
C GLY A 475 -13.30 -49.39 0.77
N ILE A 476 -12.54 -49.30 -0.34
CA ILE A 476 -12.60 -50.27 -1.43
C ILE A 476 -12.12 -51.65 -0.95
N ALA A 477 -10.98 -51.71 -0.25
CA ALA A 477 -10.46 -52.96 0.30
C ALA A 477 -11.41 -53.60 1.32
N LEU A 478 -12.01 -52.80 2.22
CA LEU A 478 -13.04 -53.25 3.16
C LEU A 478 -14.23 -53.88 2.42
N SER A 479 -14.69 -53.23 1.35
CA SER A 479 -15.81 -53.71 0.53
C SER A 479 -15.49 -55.06 -0.10
N VAL A 480 -14.29 -55.23 -0.66
CA VAL A 480 -13.85 -56.51 -1.25
C VAL A 480 -13.79 -57.63 -0.19
N ILE A 481 -13.23 -57.35 1.00
CA ILE A 481 -13.16 -58.33 2.10
C ILE A 481 -14.57 -58.74 2.55
N TYR A 482 -15.49 -57.77 2.63
CA TYR A 482 -16.88 -58.00 3.01
C TYR A 482 -17.59 -58.91 1.99
N PHE A 483 -17.49 -58.62 0.69
CA PHE A 483 -18.11 -59.43 -0.36
C PHE A 483 -17.51 -60.84 -0.49
N ALA A 484 -16.26 -61.04 -0.08
CA ALA A 484 -15.60 -62.34 -0.11
C ALA A 484 -15.85 -63.19 1.16
N GLU A 485 -16.67 -62.71 2.10
CA GLU A 485 -17.04 -63.39 3.36
C GLU A 485 -15.85 -63.78 4.27
N PHE A 486 -14.71 -63.07 4.19
CA PHE A 486 -13.55 -63.34 5.02
C PHE A 486 -13.66 -62.74 6.44
N PHE A 487 -14.56 -63.28 7.26
CA PHE A 487 -14.87 -62.75 8.60
C PHE A 487 -13.66 -62.60 9.53
N PHE A 488 -12.66 -63.47 9.46
CA PHE A 488 -11.45 -63.35 10.28
C PHE A 488 -10.63 -62.09 9.92
N LEU A 489 -10.46 -61.82 8.62
CA LEU A 489 -9.75 -60.63 8.15
C LEU A 489 -10.49 -59.34 8.52
N LEU A 490 -11.83 -59.38 8.54
CA LEU A 490 -12.65 -58.23 8.89
C LEU A 490 -12.31 -57.66 10.28
N ARG A 491 -12.09 -58.51 11.29
CA ARG A 491 -11.73 -58.07 12.65
C ARG A 491 -10.39 -57.35 12.69
N LEU A 492 -9.38 -57.89 11.99
CA LEU A 492 -8.05 -57.31 11.92
C LEU A 492 -8.08 -56.00 11.12
N PHE A 493 -8.80 -55.98 10.00
CA PHE A 493 -8.95 -54.81 9.14
C PHE A 493 -9.67 -53.66 9.86
N ASN A 494 -10.69 -53.94 10.68
CA ASN A 494 -11.37 -52.95 11.51
C ASN A 494 -10.43 -52.33 12.56
N SER A 495 -9.62 -53.14 13.24
CA SER A 495 -8.64 -52.63 14.21
C SER A 495 -7.63 -51.69 13.56
N ILE A 496 -7.15 -52.05 12.36
CA ILE A 496 -6.27 -51.20 11.56
C ILE A 496 -7.00 -49.93 11.09
N GLY A 497 -8.28 -50.05 10.73
CA GLY A 497 -9.13 -48.93 10.34
C GLY A 497 -9.20 -47.82 11.38
N PHE A 498 -9.41 -48.17 12.65
CA PHE A 498 -9.42 -47.18 13.74
C PHE A 498 -8.08 -46.42 13.85
N ALA A 499 -6.94 -47.11 13.68
CA ALA A 499 -5.64 -46.47 13.67
C ALA A 499 -5.47 -45.51 12.48
N PHE A 500 -5.91 -45.92 11.28
CA PHE A 500 -5.90 -45.06 10.08
C PHE A 500 -6.80 -43.83 10.26
N VAL A 501 -7.98 -43.97 10.85
CA VAL A 501 -8.86 -42.83 11.16
C VAL A 501 -8.19 -41.87 12.13
N GLY A 502 -7.53 -42.37 13.19
CA GLY A 502 -6.78 -41.53 14.13
C GLY A 502 -5.64 -40.75 13.46
N ILE A 503 -4.86 -41.41 12.59
CA ILE A 503 -3.79 -40.75 11.81
C ILE A 503 -4.39 -39.72 10.86
N TYR A 504 -5.47 -40.06 10.15
CA TYR A 504 -6.13 -39.14 9.22
C TYR A 504 -6.66 -37.89 9.92
N LEU A 505 -7.35 -38.04 11.07
CA LEU A 505 -7.82 -36.92 11.87
C LEU A 505 -6.67 -36.02 12.34
N SER A 506 -5.54 -36.63 12.72
CA SER A 506 -4.33 -35.88 13.10
C SER A 506 -3.75 -35.07 11.93
N ILE A 507 -3.73 -35.65 10.72
CA ILE A 507 -3.30 -34.95 9.50
C ILE A 507 -4.28 -33.82 9.17
N LEU A 508 -5.59 -34.07 9.25
CA LEU A 508 -6.62 -33.07 8.98
C LEU A 508 -6.50 -31.89 9.95
N ALA A 509 -6.31 -32.18 11.25
CA ALA A 509 -6.09 -31.17 12.29
C ALA A 509 -4.84 -30.34 12.00
N TYR A 510 -3.72 -30.98 11.62
CA TYR A 510 -2.49 -30.28 11.24
C TYR A 510 -2.70 -29.37 10.01
N LEU A 511 -3.35 -29.87 8.96
CA LEU A 511 -3.64 -29.09 7.76
C LEU A 511 -4.56 -27.90 8.08
N TYR A 512 -5.57 -28.12 8.92
CA TYR A 512 -6.47 -27.07 9.38
C TYR A 512 -5.74 -26.01 10.21
N LEU A 513 -4.89 -26.41 11.16
CA LEU A 513 -4.07 -25.48 11.95
C LEU A 513 -3.14 -24.64 11.06
N LYS A 514 -2.55 -25.24 10.02
CA LYS A 514 -1.70 -24.52 9.06
C LYS A 514 -2.49 -23.50 8.25
N PHE A 515 -3.67 -23.88 7.74
CA PHE A 515 -4.58 -22.97 7.05
C PHE A 515 -5.04 -21.83 7.98
N TYR A 516 -5.36 -22.16 9.22
CA TYR A 516 -5.78 -21.22 10.25
C TYR A 516 -4.71 -20.16 10.55
N ARG A 517 -3.44 -20.57 10.72
CA ARG A 517 -2.32 -19.65 10.94
C ARG A 517 -2.18 -18.65 9.78
N ALA A 518 -2.21 -19.13 8.54
CA ALA A 518 -2.12 -18.27 7.36
C ALA A 518 -3.32 -17.30 7.27
N LYS A 519 -4.52 -17.75 7.67
CA LYS A 519 -5.71 -16.88 7.73
C LYS A 519 -5.61 -15.83 8.84
N LYS A 520 -5.05 -16.19 9.98
CA LYS A 520 -4.78 -15.25 11.09
C LYS A 520 -3.79 -14.17 10.66
N GLU A 521 -2.73 -14.52 9.93
CA GLU A 521 -1.79 -13.54 9.36
C GLU A 521 -2.48 -12.55 8.41
N LEU A 522 -3.38 -13.03 7.53
CA LEU A 522 -4.17 -12.15 6.66
C LEU A 522 -5.10 -11.22 7.44
N SER A 523 -5.76 -11.72 8.49
CA SER A 523 -6.62 -10.93 9.37
C SER A 523 -5.83 -9.83 10.08
N ILE A 524 -4.67 -10.18 10.66
CA ILE A 524 -3.78 -9.21 11.33
C ILE A 524 -3.34 -8.14 10.32
N LYS A 525 -2.95 -8.54 9.10
CA LYS A 525 -2.54 -7.60 8.06
C LYS A 525 -3.67 -6.64 7.65
N PHE A 526 -4.92 -7.12 7.63
CA PHE A 526 -6.08 -6.30 7.28
C PHE A 526 -6.47 -5.31 8.38
N GLU A 527 -6.45 -5.75 9.63
CA GLU A 527 -6.75 -4.90 10.80
C GLU A 527 -5.63 -3.89 11.09
N THR A 528 -4.43 -4.14 10.58
CA THR A 528 -3.30 -3.21 10.70
C THR A 528 -3.42 -2.08 9.66
N PRO A 529 -3.48 -0.79 10.08
CA PRO A 529 -3.47 0.34 9.16
C PRO A 529 -2.31 0.25 8.19
N TYR A 530 -2.54 0.65 6.94
CA TYR A 530 -1.58 0.40 5.85
C TYR A 530 -0.19 0.97 6.13
N TYR A 531 -0.10 2.19 6.70
CA TYR A 531 1.17 2.83 7.04
C TYR A 531 1.95 2.15 8.17
N MET A 532 1.28 1.30 8.98
CA MET A 532 1.92 0.51 10.04
C MET A 532 2.38 -0.86 9.55
N GLN A 533 2.04 -1.25 8.32
CA GLN A 533 2.47 -2.53 7.79
C GLN A 533 3.97 -2.51 7.54
N ASN A 534 4.66 -3.54 8.02
CA ASN A 534 6.08 -3.71 7.72
C ASN A 534 6.22 -4.13 6.25
N LEU A 535 6.54 -3.16 5.40
CA LEU A 535 6.76 -3.39 3.98
C LEU A 535 8.23 -3.78 3.76
N GLU A 536 8.44 -4.99 3.27
CA GLU A 536 9.75 -5.48 2.87
C GLU A 536 9.95 -5.21 1.38
N PHE A 537 10.97 -4.41 1.06
CA PHE A 537 11.35 -4.10 -0.32
C PHE A 537 12.76 -4.63 -0.57
N SER A 538 12.96 -5.25 -1.73
CA SER A 538 14.29 -5.62 -2.21
C SER A 538 15.02 -4.39 -2.76
N GLU A 539 16.36 -4.44 -2.83
CA GLU A 539 17.14 -3.35 -3.46
C GLU A 539 16.72 -3.12 -4.92
N THR A 540 16.35 -4.19 -5.62
CA THR A 540 15.81 -4.13 -6.99
C THR A 540 14.51 -3.35 -7.06
N ASP A 541 13.59 -3.51 -6.10
CA ASP A 541 12.34 -2.73 -6.08
C ASP A 541 12.63 -1.24 -5.89
N LEU A 542 13.58 -0.90 -5.02
CA LEU A 542 13.97 0.49 -4.75
C LEU A 542 14.63 1.16 -5.96
N LEU A 543 15.43 0.42 -6.74
CA LEU A 543 16.00 0.93 -7.99
C LEU A 543 14.92 1.23 -9.04
N GLU A 544 13.90 0.39 -9.15
CA GLU A 544 12.79 0.64 -10.07
C GLU A 544 11.86 1.77 -9.60
N PHE A 545 11.76 2.00 -8.29
CA PHE A 545 11.07 3.17 -7.74
C PHE A 545 11.82 4.44 -8.07
N LYS A 546 13.16 4.42 -7.99
CA LYS A 546 14.01 5.55 -8.39
C LYS A 546 13.79 5.96 -9.85
N ASP A 547 13.48 5.02 -10.73
CA ASP A 547 13.19 5.32 -12.14
C ASP A 547 11.83 6.00 -12.37
N GLN A 548 10.91 5.90 -11.40
CA GLN A 548 9.54 6.43 -11.51
C GLN A 548 9.27 7.65 -10.64
N LEU A 549 10.02 7.81 -9.56
CA LEU A 549 9.92 8.95 -8.64
C LEU A 549 11.02 9.97 -8.93
N THR A 550 10.74 11.24 -8.67
CA THR A 550 11.80 12.25 -8.64
C THR A 550 12.77 11.95 -7.49
N THR A 551 13.98 12.49 -7.53
CA THR A 551 14.96 12.23 -6.47
C THR A 551 14.50 12.79 -5.11
N GLU A 552 13.68 13.85 -5.11
CA GLU A 552 13.03 14.39 -3.92
C GLU A 552 11.93 13.46 -3.41
N ASP A 553 11.04 13.00 -4.30
CA ASP A 553 9.97 12.05 -3.96
C ASP A 553 10.53 10.71 -3.49
N MET A 554 11.66 10.26 -4.04
CA MET A 554 12.31 9.03 -3.60
C MET A 554 12.92 9.18 -2.20
N ALA A 555 13.48 10.35 -1.88
CA ALA A 555 13.95 10.66 -0.53
C ALA A 555 12.78 10.72 0.47
N GLN A 556 11.66 11.30 0.06
CA GLN A 556 10.39 11.30 0.81
C GLN A 556 9.90 9.86 1.04
N PHE A 557 9.76 9.07 -0.03
CA PHE A 557 9.32 7.68 0.00
C PHE A 557 10.18 6.84 0.95
N GLY A 558 11.50 6.98 0.86
CA GLY A 558 12.44 6.29 1.73
C GLY A 558 12.21 6.64 3.20
N TYR A 559 12.05 7.92 3.52
CA TYR A 559 11.79 8.36 4.89
C TYR A 559 10.44 7.85 5.42
N GLU A 560 9.36 7.94 4.64
CA GLU A 560 8.03 7.49 5.08
C GLU A 560 7.99 5.98 5.36
N CYS A 561 8.59 5.17 4.47
CA CYS A 561 8.59 3.71 4.61
C CYS A 561 9.55 3.24 5.71
N PHE A 562 10.75 3.82 5.78
CA PHE A 562 11.86 3.24 6.55
C PHE A 562 12.25 4.04 7.79
N GLY A 563 11.86 5.31 7.88
CA GLY A 563 12.28 6.24 8.94
C GLY A 563 13.72 6.68 8.81
N LYS A 564 14.26 7.25 9.90
CA LYS A 564 15.64 7.76 9.94
C LYS A 564 16.71 6.69 10.15
N ASP A 565 16.38 5.58 10.82
CA ASP A 565 17.39 4.63 11.33
C ASP A 565 17.79 3.53 10.32
N LYS A 566 17.19 3.49 9.13
CA LYS A 566 17.42 2.42 8.15
C LYS A 566 18.31 2.86 6.99
N ASN A 567 19.57 2.45 7.04
CA ASN A 567 20.55 2.66 5.99
C ASN A 567 20.40 1.63 4.87
N PHE A 568 19.56 1.91 3.87
CA PHE A 568 19.70 1.25 2.57
C PHE A 568 20.81 1.94 1.80
N LYS A 569 21.83 1.19 1.36
CA LYS A 569 22.94 1.74 0.55
C LYS A 569 22.44 2.52 -0.67
N VAL A 570 21.35 2.04 -1.28
CA VAL A 570 20.70 2.69 -2.42
C VAL A 570 20.12 4.06 -2.02
N LEU A 571 19.46 4.17 -0.87
CA LEU A 571 18.93 5.45 -0.36
C LEU A 571 20.07 6.40 0.02
N GLU A 572 21.13 5.88 0.64
CA GLU A 572 22.32 6.67 0.97
C GLU A 572 22.99 7.24 -0.29
N GLN A 573 23.10 6.44 -1.35
CA GLN A 573 23.62 6.92 -2.63
C GLN A 573 22.72 8.00 -3.24
N ILE A 574 21.41 7.82 -3.20
CA ILE A 574 20.43 8.81 -3.68
C ILE A 574 20.56 10.12 -2.89
N GLU A 575 20.75 10.05 -1.57
CA GLU A 575 20.96 11.22 -0.73
C GLU A 575 22.27 11.94 -1.05
N LYS A 576 23.36 11.19 -1.24
CA LYS A 576 24.65 11.75 -1.67
C LYS A 576 24.55 12.44 -3.03
N ASP A 577 23.87 11.81 -3.99
CA ASP A 577 23.63 12.37 -5.32
C ASP A 577 22.82 13.68 -5.22
N ASN A 578 21.80 13.73 -4.36
CA ASN A 578 20.98 14.93 -4.10
C ASN A 578 21.80 16.08 -3.50
N ILE A 579 22.60 15.80 -2.47
CA ILE A 579 23.46 16.81 -1.84
C ILE A 579 24.46 17.36 -2.86
N LEU A 580 25.08 16.48 -3.66
CA LEU A 580 26.03 16.89 -4.69
C LEU A 580 25.37 17.77 -5.75
N ASN A 581 24.17 17.40 -6.23
CA ASN A 581 23.41 18.18 -7.19
C ASN A 581 23.03 19.56 -6.64
N PHE A 582 22.61 19.64 -5.38
CA PHE A 582 22.26 20.89 -4.71
C PHE A 582 23.48 21.81 -4.55
N VAL A 583 24.63 21.27 -4.14
CA VAL A 583 25.88 22.02 -4.02
C VAL A 583 26.33 22.55 -5.39
N ASN A 584 26.23 21.72 -6.43
CA ASN A 584 26.59 22.13 -7.79
C ASN A 584 25.65 23.21 -8.34
N ALA A 585 24.34 23.11 -8.10
CA ALA A 585 23.37 24.13 -8.49
C ALA A 585 23.68 25.49 -7.84
N LYS A 586 23.95 25.50 -6.53
CA LYS A 586 24.36 26.72 -5.82
C LYS A 586 25.67 27.31 -6.33
N LYS A 587 26.64 26.46 -6.70
CA LYS A 587 27.92 26.92 -7.27
C LYS A 587 27.71 27.59 -8.62
N ILE A 588 26.85 27.03 -9.48
CA ILE A 588 26.50 27.64 -10.77
C ILE A 588 25.81 28.99 -10.59
N GLU A 589 24.87 29.10 -9.64
CA GLU A 589 24.23 30.38 -9.32
C GLU A 589 25.26 31.42 -8.87
N HIS A 590 26.17 31.04 -7.97
CA HIS A 590 27.23 31.92 -7.49
C HIS A 590 28.17 32.37 -8.63
N ASP A 591 28.62 31.45 -9.49
CA ASP A 591 29.53 31.76 -10.61
C ASP A 591 28.83 32.61 -11.69
N SER A 592 27.53 32.40 -11.93
CA SER A 592 26.74 33.22 -12.87
C SER A 592 26.53 34.65 -12.39
N SER A 593 26.50 34.87 -11.06
CA SER A 593 26.41 36.19 -10.46
C SER A 593 27.72 37.00 -10.53
N ILE A 594 28.84 36.35 -10.90
CA ILE A 594 30.18 36.96 -11.04
C ILE A 594 30.50 37.30 -12.51
N LEU A 595 29.54 37.19 -13.43
CA LEU A 595 29.70 37.78 -14.76
C LEU A 595 30.05 39.28 -14.60
N PRO A 596 31.19 39.74 -15.14
CA PRO A 596 31.65 41.10 -14.96
C PRO A 596 30.56 42.03 -15.50
N LYS A 597 30.01 42.87 -14.62
CA LYS A 597 29.23 44.04 -15.02
C LYS A 597 30.09 44.75 -16.08
N SER A 598 29.63 44.70 -17.33
CA SER A 598 30.16 45.52 -18.39
C SER A 598 30.20 46.95 -17.88
N GLU A 599 31.39 47.54 -17.95
CA GLU A 599 31.67 48.91 -17.57
C GLU A 599 30.71 49.86 -18.29
N GLU A 600 29.69 50.34 -17.60
CA GLU A 600 29.05 51.61 -17.91
C GLU A 600 28.56 52.25 -16.61
N GLU A 601 29.23 53.36 -16.28
CA GLU A 601 28.85 54.47 -15.40
C GLU A 601 28.87 54.29 -13.86
N LYS A 602 30.07 54.62 -13.33
CA LYS A 602 30.41 55.53 -12.21
C LYS A 602 29.48 55.70 -10.99
N GLU A 603 30.14 55.50 -9.84
CA GLU A 603 30.01 56.20 -8.55
C GLU A 603 28.73 55.99 -7.71
N GLU A 604 28.82 55.10 -6.72
CA GLU A 604 28.85 55.52 -5.31
C GLU A 604 29.28 54.36 -4.40
N VAL A 605 30.20 54.65 -3.49
CA VAL A 605 30.85 53.71 -2.57
C VAL A 605 29.95 53.50 -1.35
N VAL A 606 29.40 52.29 -1.19
CA VAL A 606 28.82 51.84 0.09
C VAL A 606 29.57 50.59 0.56
N ILE A 607 30.29 50.77 1.67
CA ILE A 607 31.03 49.71 2.37
C ILE A 607 30.02 48.81 3.07
N VAL A 608 29.88 47.56 2.62
CA VAL A 608 29.15 46.51 3.34
C VAL A 608 30.15 45.54 3.95
N GLN A 609 30.16 45.49 5.28
CA GLN A 609 30.97 44.56 6.09
C GLN A 609 30.60 43.11 5.79
N LYS A 610 31.62 42.31 5.50
CA LYS A 610 31.57 40.87 5.29
C LYS A 610 31.40 40.17 6.65
N SER A 611 30.30 39.45 6.86
CA SER A 611 30.01 38.77 8.12
C SER A 611 30.73 37.42 8.26
N GLU A 612 31.27 37.17 9.44
CA GLU A 612 32.08 36.00 9.85
C GLU A 612 31.32 34.66 9.91
N PHE A 613 30.11 34.55 9.37
CA PHE A 613 29.25 33.37 9.55
C PHE A 613 29.60 32.18 8.64
N SER A 614 30.41 32.36 7.60
CA SER A 614 30.69 31.31 6.61
C SER A 614 31.71 30.25 7.06
N ASN A 615 32.51 30.51 8.11
CA ASN A 615 33.62 29.62 8.48
C ASN A 615 33.25 28.55 9.51
N LYS A 616 32.04 28.58 10.08
CA LYS A 616 31.66 27.66 11.17
C LYS A 616 31.02 26.34 10.71
N TYR A 617 30.65 26.23 9.42
CA TYR A 617 30.02 25.02 8.87
C TYR A 617 31.00 24.06 8.19
N LEU A 618 32.20 24.52 7.83
CA LEU A 618 33.22 23.69 7.18
C LEU A 618 33.94 22.75 8.16
N SER A 619 33.91 23.01 9.46
CA SER A 619 34.60 22.18 10.47
C SER A 619 33.77 21.00 11.01
N PHE A 620 32.60 20.72 10.45
CA PHE A 620 31.72 19.62 10.92
C PHE A 620 31.69 18.42 9.97
N LEU A 621 32.41 18.47 8.84
CA LEU A 621 32.44 17.41 7.82
C LEU A 621 33.80 16.72 7.70
N GLU A 622 34.75 17.02 8.58
CA GLU A 622 36.09 16.41 8.58
C GLU A 622 36.40 15.55 9.81
N ASP A 623 35.41 15.22 10.66
CA ASP A 623 35.54 14.24 11.76
C ASP A 623 34.57 13.06 11.62
#